data_AF-A0AA38MXQ1-F1
#
_entry.id   AF-A0AA38MXQ1-F1
#
_cell.length_a   1.000
_cell.length_b   1.000
_cell.length_c   1.000
_cell.angle_alpha   90.00
_cell.angle_beta   90.00
_cell.angle_gamma   90.00
#
_symmetry.space_group_name_H-M   'P 1'
#
loop_
_entity.id
_entity.type
_entity.pdbx_description
1 polymer ?
#
loop_
_entity_poly.entity_id
_entity_poly.type
_entity_poly.pdbx_seq_one_letter_code
_entity_poly.pdbx_strand_id
1 'polypeptide(L)'
;IPTRYGRANTFSSQRKHGLFKKAYELGVLCSVDVAVIIFEEKPGHNFKKLYQYCSSDVQEIVQRHIRHDGEKDTRGPADFAGG
;
A
#
# COMPACT_ATOMS: atom_id res chain seq x y z
N ILE A 1 17.41 0.63 -32.11
CA ILE A 1 17.58 -0.03 -30.79
C ILE A 1 17.80 1.03 -29.72
N PRO A 2 16.74 1.57 -29.11
CA PRO A 2 16.87 2.52 -28.02
C PRO A 2 17.19 1.79 -26.71
N THR A 3 18.14 2.35 -26.00
CA THR A 3 18.76 1.87 -24.77
C THR A 3 17.76 1.76 -23.60
N ARG A 4 17.85 0.65 -22.87
CA ARG A 4 17.11 0.39 -21.62
C ARG A 4 17.62 1.29 -20.48
N TYR A 5 17.25 2.56 -20.44
CA TYR A 5 17.45 3.39 -19.25
C TYR A 5 16.44 4.55 -19.19
N GLY A 6 15.15 4.24 -19.16
CA GLY A 6 14.11 5.30 -19.14
C GLY A 6 12.73 4.89 -18.66
N ARG A 7 12.54 3.63 -18.25
CA ARG A 7 11.30 3.15 -17.62
C ARG A 7 11.63 2.18 -16.49
N ALA A 8 12.39 2.65 -15.51
CA ALA A 8 12.34 2.06 -14.18
C ALA A 8 10.97 2.42 -13.57
N ASN A 9 9.92 1.76 -14.07
CA ASN A 9 8.63 1.63 -13.39
C ASN A 9 8.72 0.69 -12.18
N THR A 10 9.94 0.36 -11.74
CA THR A 10 10.27 -0.12 -10.39
C THR A 10 9.60 0.79 -9.36
N PHE A 11 9.37 0.30 -8.15
CA PHE A 11 8.79 1.01 -7.01
C PHE A 11 9.68 2.20 -6.58
N SER A 12 9.84 3.19 -7.47
CA SER A 12 10.64 4.39 -7.29
C SER A 12 10.03 5.16 -6.14
N SER A 13 10.87 5.54 -5.20
CA SER A 13 10.57 6.23 -3.93
C SER A 13 9.36 7.18 -3.95
N GLN A 14 9.14 7.85 -5.08
CA GLN A 14 8.03 8.78 -5.32
C GLN A 14 6.63 8.13 -5.35
N ARG A 15 6.44 6.92 -5.91
CA ARG A 15 5.12 6.25 -5.92
C ARG A 15 4.68 5.85 -4.52
N LYS A 16 5.61 5.32 -3.73
CA LYS A 16 5.40 5.01 -2.31
C LYS A 16 5.00 6.25 -1.53
N HIS A 17 5.73 7.35 -1.72
CA HIS A 17 5.42 8.61 -1.04
C HIS A 17 4.04 9.15 -1.45
N GLY A 18 3.71 9.14 -2.74
CA GLY A 18 2.38 9.56 -3.22
C GLY A 18 1.24 8.73 -2.65
N LEU A 19 1.40 7.40 -2.55
CA LEU A 19 0.41 6.53 -1.93
C LEU A 19 0.19 6.86 -0.45
N PHE A 20 1.27 7.05 0.31
CA PHE A 20 1.16 7.41 1.73
C PHE A 20 0.54 8.80 1.92
N LYS A 21 0.87 9.77 1.05
CA LYS A 21 0.25 11.10 1.10
C LYS A 21 -1.27 11.03 0.86
N LYS A 22 -1.71 10.25 -0.13
CA LYS A 22 -3.14 10.03 -0.38
C LYS A 22 -3.84 9.33 0.79
N ALA A 23 -3.21 8.31 1.38
CA ALA A 23 -3.76 7.62 2.54
C ALA A 23 -3.91 8.56 3.74
N TYR A 24 -2.92 9.45 3.96
CA TYR A 24 -2.99 10.50 4.97
C TYR A 24 -4.11 11.51 4.70
N GLU A 25 -4.17 12.06 3.49
CA GLU A 25 -5.22 13.00 3.08
C GLU A 25 -6.61 12.39 3.29
N LEU A 26 -6.81 11.12 2.89
CA LEU A 26 -8.07 10.41 3.08
C LEU A 26 -8.42 10.25 4.56
N GLY A 27 -7.47 9.80 5.39
CA GLY A 27 -7.69 9.61 6.83
C GLY A 27 -8.09 10.91 7.53
N VAL A 28 -7.43 12.02 7.19
CA VAL A 28 -7.72 13.34 7.76
C VAL A 28 -9.06 13.89 7.25
N LEU A 29 -9.32 13.86 5.94
CA LEU A 29 -10.51 14.47 5.34
C LEU A 29 -11.79 13.73 5.70
N CYS A 30 -11.74 12.40 5.80
CA CYS A 30 -12.92 11.58 6.04
C CYS A 30 -13.05 11.10 7.48
N SER A 31 -12.09 11.41 8.36
CA SER A 31 -12.04 10.89 9.74
C SER A 31 -12.14 9.37 9.82
N VAL A 32 -11.33 8.70 8.99
CA VAL A 32 -11.29 7.23 8.89
C VAL A 32 -9.91 6.69 9.23
N ASP A 33 -9.86 5.49 9.78
CA ASP A 33 -8.61 4.77 10.00
C ASP A 33 -8.12 4.11 8.70
N VAL A 34 -6.86 4.37 8.33
CA VAL A 34 -6.25 3.87 7.09
C VAL A 34 -4.91 3.24 7.41
N ALA A 35 -4.67 2.04 6.88
CA ALA A 35 -3.36 1.41 6.89
C ALA A 35 -2.97 0.92 5.50
N VAL A 36 -1.69 1.08 5.18
CA VAL A 36 -1.06 0.61 3.96
C VAL A 36 0.15 -0.21 4.36
N ILE A 37 0.18 -1.48 3.94
CA ILE A 37 1.27 -2.43 4.23
C ILE A 37 1.82 -2.93 2.89
N ILE A 38 3.13 -2.80 2.68
CA ILE A 38 3.79 -3.13 1.42
C ILE A 38 5.05 -3.94 1.70
N PHE A 39 5.11 -5.14 1.13
CA PHE A 39 6.30 -5.97 1.13
C PHE A 39 6.98 -5.89 -0.25
N GLU A 40 8.20 -5.36 -0.29
CA GLU A 40 9.02 -5.31 -1.50
C GLU A 40 10.00 -6.48 -1.49
N GLU A 41 9.89 -7.35 -2.49
CA GLU A 41 10.85 -8.43 -2.75
C GLU A 41 11.96 -7.90 -3.66
N LYS A 42 13.20 -7.89 -3.16
CA LYS A 42 14.38 -7.53 -3.96
C LYS A 42 15.16 -8.79 -4.32
N PRO A 43 15.37 -9.08 -5.62
CA PRO A 43 16.24 -10.18 -6.03
C PRO A 43 17.61 -10.08 -5.35
N GLY A 44 18.08 -11.16 -4.73
CA GLY A 44 19.36 -11.21 -4.02
C GLY A 44 19.32 -10.77 -2.55
N HIS A 45 18.17 -10.35 -2.01
CA HIS A 45 17.97 -10.16 -0.57
C HIS A 45 17.07 -11.26 -0.01
N ASN A 46 17.49 -11.92 1.08
CA ASN A 46 16.70 -12.95 1.76
C ASN A 46 15.49 -12.40 2.54
N PHE A 47 15.43 -11.08 2.74
CA PHE A 47 14.45 -10.42 3.59
C PHE A 47 13.59 -9.48 2.75
N LYS A 48 12.27 -9.60 2.85
CA LYS A 48 11.33 -8.68 2.20
C LYS A 48 11.39 -7.34 2.94
N LYS A 49 11.59 -6.24 2.21
CA LYS A 49 11.60 -4.92 2.82
C LYS A 49 10.16 -4.48 3.07
N LEU A 50 9.82 -4.23 4.33
CA LEU A 50 8.52 -3.72 4.74
C LEU A 50 8.49 -2.19 4.65
N TYR A 51 7.46 -1.66 3.99
CA TYR A 51 7.06 -0.27 4.09
C TYR A 51 5.62 -0.21 4.56
N GLN A 52 5.35 0.63 5.55
CA GLN A 52 4.00 0.80 6.06
C GLN A 52 3.68 2.26 6.37
N TYR A 53 2.40 2.58 6.27
CA TYR A 53 1.78 3.79 6.78
C TYR A 53 0.54 3.38 7.57
N CYS A 54 0.28 4.04 8.69
CA CYS A 54 -0.96 3.88 9.45
C CYS A 54 -1.36 5.26 9.98
N SER A 55 -2.66 5.56 9.96
CA SER A 55 -3.21 6.77 10.58
C SER A 55 -3.07 6.76 12.11
N SER A 56 -3.05 5.57 12.71
CA SER A 56 -2.96 5.33 14.15
C SER A 56 -1.93 4.23 14.42
N ASP A 57 -2.33 3.13 15.09
CA ASP A 57 -1.46 1.98 15.38
C ASP A 57 -1.74 0.81 14.44
N VAL A 58 -0.67 0.28 13.84
CA VAL A 58 -0.78 -0.82 12.86
C VAL A 58 -1.23 -2.12 13.51
N GLN A 59 -0.87 -2.40 14.76
CA GLN A 59 -1.30 -3.61 15.45
C GLN A 59 -2.78 -3.52 15.77
N GLU A 60 -3.24 -2.35 16.22
CA GLU A 60 -4.64 -2.11 16.51
C GLU A 60 -5.51 -2.28 15.25
N ILE A 61 -5.15 -1.66 14.14
CA ILE A 61 -5.95 -1.74 12.90
C ILE A 61 -5.98 -3.16 12.34
N VAL A 62 -4.87 -3.90 12.45
CA VAL A 62 -4.78 -5.31 12.03
C VAL A 62 -5.64 -6.19 12.94
N GLN A 63 -5.61 -5.98 14.26
CA GLN A 63 -6.46 -6.71 15.18
C GLN A 63 -7.94 -6.43 14.95
N ARG A 64 -8.32 -5.17 14.71
CA ARG A 64 -9.69 -4.80 14.34
C ARG A 64 -10.12 -5.48 13.04
N HIS A 65 -9.24 -5.53 12.02
CA HIS A 65 -9.51 -6.24 10.77
C HIS A 65 -9.72 -7.74 10.98
N ILE A 66 -8.87 -8.40 11.78
CA ILE A 66 -8.98 -9.84 12.07
C ILE A 66 -10.28 -10.17 12.81
N ARG A 67 -10.70 -9.30 13.74
CA ARG A 67 -11.92 -9.47 14.55
C ARG A 67 -13.19 -8.96 13.87
N HIS A 68 -13.11 -8.45 12.64
CA HIS A 68 -14.27 -7.88 11.95
C HIS A 68 -15.11 -8.99 11.31
N ASP A 69 -16.33 -9.18 11.83
CA ASP A 69 -17.34 -10.13 11.32
C ASP A 69 -18.45 -9.44 10.50
N GLY A 70 -18.38 -8.13 10.33
CA GLY A 70 -19.35 -7.37 9.53
C GLY A 70 -19.11 -7.44 8.02
N GLU A 71 -19.87 -6.62 7.27
CA GLU A 71 -19.70 -6.46 5.84
C GLU A 71 -18.28 -5.96 5.49
N LYS A 72 -17.73 -6.47 4.37
CA LYS A 72 -16.39 -6.17 3.87
C LYS A 72 -16.46 -5.85 2.37
N ASP A 73 -16.12 -4.62 1.96
CA ASP A 73 -15.81 -4.32 0.56
C ASP A 73 -14.33 -4.62 0.30
N THR A 74 -14.06 -5.74 -0.37
CA THR A 74 -12.69 -6.20 -0.69
C THR A 74 -12.47 -6.12 -2.19
N ARG A 75 -11.43 -5.38 -2.61
CA ARG A 75 -11.03 -5.25 -4.01
C ARG A 75 -9.68 -5.90 -4.25
N GLY A 76 -9.59 -6.71 -5.31
CA GLY A 76 -8.39 -7.36 -5.79
C GLY A 76 -7.89 -6.78 -7.12
N PRO A 77 -6.73 -7.25 -7.64
CA PRO A 77 -6.17 -6.74 -8.89
C PRO A 77 -7.11 -6.83 -10.09
N ALA A 78 -7.98 -7.84 -10.14
CA ALA A 78 -8.95 -8.03 -11.21
C ALA A 78 -9.99 -6.90 -11.29
N ASP A 79 -10.37 -6.31 -10.16
CA ASP A 79 -11.35 -5.21 -10.08
C ASP A 79 -10.85 -3.92 -10.75
N PHE A 80 -9.53 -3.79 -10.92
CA PHE A 80 -8.89 -2.59 -11.48
C PHE A 80 -8.34 -2.80 -12.90
N ALA A 81 -8.38 -4.02 -13.44
CA ALA A 81 -7.75 -4.37 -14.70
C ALA A 81 -8.59 -4.05 -15.96
N GLY A 82 -9.82 -3.55 -15.80
CA GLY A 82 -10.80 -3.40 -16.90
C GLY A 82 -11.43 -2.01 -17.06
N GLY A 83 -10.68 -0.93 -16.80
CA GLY A 83 -11.13 0.45 -17.02
C GLY A 83 -10.69 1.03 -18.36
#